data_AF-A0A291JJT6-F1
#
_entry.id   AF-A0A291JJT6-F1
#
_cell.length_a   1.000
_cell.length_b   1.000
_cell.length_c   1.000
_cell.angle_alpha   90.00
_cell.angle_beta   90.00
_cell.angle_gamma   90.00
#
_symmetry.space_group_name_H-M   'P 1'
#
loop_
_entity.id
_entity.type
_entity.pdbx_description
1 polymer ?
#
loop_
_entity_poly.entity_id
_entity_poly.type
_entity_poly.pdbx_seq_one_letter_code
_entity_poly.pdbx_strand_id
1 'polypeptide(L)'
;MSKQTEILEYEKSENLDYLETTETIEPEMELEKETIDEMKSGSELLVDSLANEGVDFIFGYPGGAVLPLYDTFYEGKIEHILARHEQGATHAAEGYARVSGKTGVVVVTSGPGATNAITGIADAYSDSLPLVVITGQVATAGIGKDAFQEADLLSMTTPITKHNYQIKNVNEIPKVLHEAFHIANSGRKGPVVIDFPKDMGILSTNVDVSNELDLPGYSVPNKPDKTEIQKLRDYLKTSKKPIVLSGAGINHAKANEVLTEFVTRHQLPVVSTLLGLGAIPYDNPLFLGMGGMHGSYASNMALTECDLLINFGSRFDDRLASKPDEFAPNAKIVHIDIDPSEINKIIKVDLGIVADCKATLEALLDFESYSIRHEEWLETCFNNKSAQPFAFKEDADGTFSKPQRTIEYIGEITQGDAVVTTDVGQHQMWVAQYYPFKNHGQLVTSGGLGTMGFGIPAAIGAKLAEPDKTVVAFVGDGGFQMTNQEMAILEEYNLDIKIVIINNGTLGMVKQWQDKFFNKRFSHSVFNGQPDFLKLGEAYNVKGFLIDDPAHLEQKLDEAFQHDGPALIDVRISPIEPVNPMVPSGKANYEMEGLL
;
A
#
# COMPACT_ATOMS: atom_id res chain seq x y z
N MET A 1 30.23 -28.72 21.46
CA MET A 1 31.20 -29.79 21.73
C MET A 1 32.42 -29.60 20.84
N SER A 2 33.63 -29.52 21.42
CA SER A 2 34.95 -29.92 20.88
C SER A 2 35.49 -29.27 19.59
N LYS A 3 36.42 -28.29 19.71
CA LYS A 3 37.90 -28.36 19.39
C LYS A 3 38.22 -27.74 18.00
N GLN A 4 39.29 -26.99 17.69
CA GLN A 4 40.64 -26.66 18.23
C GLN A 4 41.14 -25.36 17.50
N THR A 5 41.72 -24.31 18.13
CA THR A 5 43.18 -23.98 18.37
C THR A 5 43.93 -23.52 17.08
N GLU A 6 44.78 -22.47 16.94
CA GLU A 6 45.85 -21.74 17.70
C GLU A 6 45.97 -20.30 17.11
N ILE A 7 46.16 -19.14 17.75
CA ILE A 7 47.22 -18.53 18.61
C ILE A 7 48.66 -18.56 18.07
N LEU A 8 49.19 -17.38 17.72
CA LEU A 8 50.63 -17.06 17.66
C LEU A 8 50.87 -15.69 18.33
N GLU A 9 51.45 -15.71 19.52
CA GLU A 9 52.14 -14.58 20.17
C GLU A 9 53.65 -14.81 20.07
N TYR A 10 54.43 -13.75 19.89
CA TYR A 10 55.88 -13.74 20.09
C TYR A 10 56.28 -12.48 20.88
N GLU A 11 56.98 -12.70 22.00
CA GLU A 11 57.45 -11.67 22.93
C GLU A 11 58.87 -11.12 22.59
N LYS A 12 59.04 -9.87 23.04
CA LYS A 12 60.17 -8.94 23.27
C LYS A 12 61.61 -9.44 23.51
N SER A 13 62.56 -8.55 23.18
CA SER A 13 63.77 -8.19 23.97
C SER A 13 64.26 -6.78 23.56
N GLU A 14 64.15 -5.73 24.39
CA GLU A 14 65.11 -5.17 25.39
C GLU A 14 66.24 -4.22 24.87
N ASN A 15 66.14 -2.96 25.34
CA ASN A 15 67.15 -2.08 25.97
C ASN A 15 68.06 -1.07 25.21
N LEU A 16 68.21 0.09 25.91
CA LEU A 16 69.17 1.22 25.84
C LEU A 16 68.84 2.36 24.85
N ASP A 17 68.94 3.67 25.15
CA ASP A 17 69.62 4.40 26.24
C ASP A 17 69.10 5.85 26.33
N TYR A 18 69.35 6.51 27.46
CA TYR A 18 69.06 7.94 27.75
C TYR A 18 69.89 8.91 26.90
N LEU A 19 69.32 10.07 26.53
CA LEU A 19 70.05 11.35 26.34
C LEU A 19 69.10 12.56 26.46
N GLU A 20 69.56 13.57 27.21
CA GLU A 20 68.87 14.79 27.62
C GLU A 20 68.74 15.87 26.52
N THR A 21 67.63 16.61 26.61
CA THR A 21 67.42 18.04 26.33
C THR A 21 67.91 18.67 25.02
N THR A 22 66.95 19.16 24.23
CA THR A 22 66.94 20.56 23.75
C THR A 22 65.50 20.96 23.45
N GLU A 23 65.01 22.00 24.13
CA GLU A 23 63.84 22.76 23.71
C GLU A 23 64.12 23.38 22.33
N THR A 24 63.48 22.84 21.30
CA THR A 24 63.24 23.56 20.05
C THR A 24 61.76 23.84 19.96
N ILE A 25 61.43 25.11 20.11
CA ILE A 25 60.13 25.69 19.77
C ILE A 25 59.97 25.50 18.25
N GLU A 26 59.33 24.42 17.83
CA GLU A 26 58.76 24.31 16.50
C GLU A 26 57.39 25.00 16.53
N PRO A 27 57.08 25.87 15.56
CA PRO A 27 55.76 26.48 15.51
C PRO A 27 54.73 25.37 15.33
N GLU A 28 53.67 25.38 16.13
CA GLU A 28 52.43 24.69 15.78
C GLU A 28 52.05 25.15 14.37
N MET A 29 52.41 24.35 13.37
CA MET A 29 51.63 24.30 12.15
C MET A 29 50.29 23.77 12.59
N GLU A 30 49.34 24.67 12.83
CA GLU A 30 47.95 24.42 12.48
C GLU A 30 47.98 23.92 11.03
N LEU A 31 48.07 22.60 10.88
CA LEU A 31 47.48 21.92 9.76
C LEU A 31 45.99 22.28 9.87
N GLU A 32 45.63 23.42 9.29
CA GLU A 32 44.34 23.57 8.66
C GLU A 32 44.12 22.24 7.93
N LYS A 33 43.14 21.47 8.40
CA LYS A 33 42.58 20.38 7.64
C LYS A 33 42.08 21.02 6.35
N GLU A 34 42.96 21.18 5.37
CA GLU A 34 42.59 21.22 3.98
C GLU A 34 41.74 19.96 3.81
N THR A 35 40.44 20.17 3.70
CA THR A 35 39.48 19.15 3.31
C THR A 35 40.03 18.53 2.04
N ILE A 36 40.62 17.34 2.16
CA ILE A 36 40.72 16.45 1.02
C ILE A 36 39.26 16.17 0.70
N ASP A 37 38.75 16.85 -0.33
CA ASP A 37 37.47 16.57 -0.95
C ASP A 37 37.51 15.10 -1.39
N GLU A 38 37.04 14.22 -0.51
CA GLU A 38 37.11 12.78 -0.70
C GLU A 38 36.16 12.41 -1.84
N MET A 39 36.73 11.96 -2.95
CA MET A 39 35.98 11.58 -4.14
C MET A 39 35.17 10.32 -3.83
N LYS A 40 33.85 10.38 -3.97
CA LYS A 40 32.94 9.25 -3.83
C LYS A 40 32.48 8.77 -5.19
N SER A 41 32.39 7.46 -5.38
CA SER A 41 31.70 6.86 -6.52
C SER A 41 30.20 7.25 -6.51
N GLY A 42 29.56 7.23 -7.67
CA GLY A 42 28.12 7.47 -7.74
C GLY A 42 27.29 6.45 -6.96
N SER A 43 27.79 5.23 -6.76
CA SER A 43 27.14 4.23 -5.92
C SER A 43 27.18 4.61 -4.44
N GLU A 44 28.34 5.05 -3.93
CA GLU A 44 28.47 5.59 -2.57
C GLU A 44 27.60 6.83 -2.38
N LEU A 45 27.57 7.74 -3.35
CA LEU A 45 26.72 8.93 -3.30
C LEU A 45 25.24 8.59 -3.30
N LEU A 46 24.82 7.60 -4.08
CA LEU A 46 23.43 7.15 -4.09
C LEU A 46 23.04 6.57 -2.73
N VAL A 47 23.88 5.71 -2.14
CA VAL A 47 23.63 5.11 -0.83
C VAL A 47 23.60 6.18 0.26
N ASP A 48 24.56 7.11 0.28
CA ASP A 48 24.60 8.21 1.23
C ASP A 48 23.35 9.11 1.09
N SER A 49 22.88 9.33 -0.14
CA SER A 49 21.67 10.12 -0.40
C SER A 49 20.40 9.36 0.06
N LEU A 50 20.31 8.05 -0.15
CA LEU A 50 19.22 7.22 0.40
C LEU A 50 19.20 7.24 1.93
N ALA A 51 20.38 7.16 2.57
CA ALA A 51 20.49 7.25 4.01
C ALA A 51 20.06 8.65 4.53
N ASN A 52 20.40 9.72 3.80
CA ASN A 52 19.95 11.08 4.10
C ASN A 52 18.42 11.24 4.00
N GLU A 53 17.76 10.54 3.07
CA GLU A 53 16.30 10.47 2.98
C GLU A 53 15.65 9.61 4.09
N GLY A 54 16.45 8.98 4.96
CA GLY A 54 15.96 8.18 6.08
C GLY A 54 15.36 6.84 5.66
N VAL A 55 15.91 6.23 4.60
CA VAL A 55 15.49 4.92 4.09
C VAL A 55 15.94 3.81 5.05
N ASP A 56 14.97 3.02 5.52
CA ASP A 56 15.24 1.90 6.42
C ASP A 56 15.54 0.60 5.65
N PHE A 57 14.80 0.37 4.54
CA PHE A 57 14.87 -0.86 3.75
C PHE A 57 14.95 -0.58 2.26
N ILE A 58 15.75 -1.39 1.57
CA ILE A 58 15.78 -1.49 0.11
C ILE A 58 15.22 -2.85 -0.29
N PHE A 59 14.11 -2.87 -1.03
CA PHE A 59 13.57 -4.09 -1.61
C PHE A 59 14.19 -4.30 -2.99
N GLY A 60 14.84 -5.44 -3.24
CA GLY A 60 15.56 -5.54 -4.52
C GLY A 60 15.97 -6.93 -4.97
N TYR A 61 16.51 -6.95 -6.18
CA TYR A 61 17.12 -8.12 -6.80
C TYR A 61 18.38 -7.72 -7.58
N PRO A 62 19.56 -8.35 -7.34
CA PRO A 62 20.82 -7.96 -7.96
C PRO A 62 20.89 -8.33 -9.45
N GLY A 63 21.69 -7.60 -10.21
CA GLY A 63 22.02 -7.94 -11.59
C GLY A 63 23.13 -7.07 -12.19
N GLY A 64 23.58 -7.42 -13.40
CA GLY A 64 24.83 -6.92 -13.98
C GLY A 64 24.96 -5.40 -14.11
N ALA A 65 23.84 -4.70 -14.31
CA ALA A 65 23.79 -3.24 -14.47
C ALA A 65 23.84 -2.47 -13.14
N VAL A 66 23.33 -3.07 -12.05
CA VAL A 66 23.36 -2.50 -10.69
C VAL A 66 24.47 -3.07 -9.81
N LEU A 67 25.35 -3.93 -10.33
CA LEU A 67 26.45 -4.52 -9.55
C LEU A 67 27.29 -3.48 -8.78
N PRO A 68 27.68 -2.31 -9.35
CA PRO A 68 28.40 -1.30 -8.58
C PRO A 68 27.66 -0.85 -7.32
N LEU A 69 26.33 -0.72 -7.42
CA LEU A 69 25.48 -0.32 -6.30
C LEU A 69 25.35 -1.43 -5.25
N TYR A 70 25.22 -2.70 -5.68
CA TYR A 70 25.17 -3.84 -4.76
C TYR A 70 26.50 -4.11 -4.05
N ASP A 71 27.63 -3.75 -4.68
CA ASP A 71 28.94 -3.78 -4.03
C ASP A 71 28.98 -2.81 -2.84
N THR A 72 28.41 -1.61 -3.00
CA THR A 72 28.28 -0.63 -1.90
C THR A 72 27.28 -1.06 -0.83
N PHE A 73 26.19 -1.76 -1.18
CA PHE A 73 25.24 -2.28 -0.17
C PHE A 73 25.89 -3.27 0.80
N TYR A 74 26.98 -3.93 0.41
CA TYR A 74 27.71 -4.86 1.28
C TYR A 74 28.26 -4.18 2.56
N GLU A 75 28.44 -2.86 2.55
CA GLU A 75 28.84 -2.09 3.73
C GLU A 75 27.74 -2.00 4.81
N GLY A 76 26.50 -2.34 4.48
CA GLY A 76 25.40 -2.49 5.44
C GLY A 76 24.83 -1.18 6.00
N LYS A 77 24.89 -0.07 5.24
CA LYS A 77 24.30 1.22 5.67
C LYS A 77 22.77 1.21 5.71
N ILE A 78 22.13 0.43 4.83
CA ILE A 78 20.68 0.28 4.71
C ILE A 78 20.39 -1.21 4.57
N GLU A 79 19.36 -1.70 5.25
CA GLU A 79 18.99 -3.12 5.21
C GLU A 79 18.44 -3.46 3.83
N HIS A 80 19.02 -4.48 3.18
CA HIS A 80 18.55 -4.96 1.89
C HIS A 80 17.67 -6.19 2.07
N ILE A 81 16.47 -6.15 1.50
CA ILE A 81 15.53 -7.27 1.46
C ILE A 81 15.57 -7.90 0.08
N LEU A 82 16.22 -9.06 -0.02
CA LEU A 82 16.34 -9.81 -1.27
C LEU A 82 15.03 -10.52 -1.61
N ALA A 83 14.32 -10.01 -2.60
CA ALA A 83 13.12 -10.67 -3.13
C ALA A 83 13.45 -11.95 -3.91
N ARG A 84 12.43 -12.74 -4.27
CA ARG A 84 12.57 -13.85 -5.23
C ARG A 84 12.14 -13.50 -6.65
N HIS A 85 11.47 -12.36 -6.81
CA HIS A 85 11.14 -11.76 -8.10
C HIS A 85 11.01 -10.23 -7.94
N GLU A 86 11.34 -9.45 -8.97
CA GLU A 86 11.27 -7.97 -8.89
C GLU A 86 9.84 -7.44 -8.68
N GLN A 87 8.83 -8.18 -9.15
CA GLN A 87 7.43 -7.90 -8.80
C GLN A 87 7.16 -8.07 -7.29
N GLY A 88 7.78 -9.06 -6.65
CA GLY A 88 7.70 -9.24 -5.20
C GLY A 88 8.36 -8.06 -4.47
N ALA A 89 9.52 -7.60 -4.96
CA ALA A 89 10.20 -6.43 -4.40
C ALA A 89 9.34 -5.15 -4.46
N THR A 90 8.70 -4.88 -5.60
CA THR A 90 7.84 -3.70 -5.74
C THR A 90 6.60 -3.78 -4.86
N HIS A 91 5.90 -4.91 -4.82
CA HIS A 91 4.73 -5.07 -3.96
C HIS A 91 5.08 -5.08 -2.46
N ALA A 92 6.27 -5.54 -2.07
CA ALA A 92 6.76 -5.38 -0.69
C ALA A 92 7.03 -3.90 -0.37
N ALA A 93 7.65 -3.14 -1.27
CA ALA A 93 7.81 -1.70 -1.09
C ALA A 93 6.45 -0.96 -0.99
N GLU A 94 5.43 -1.40 -1.72
CA GLU A 94 4.06 -0.89 -1.61
C GLU A 94 3.44 -1.16 -0.24
N GLY A 95 3.56 -2.39 0.26
CA GLY A 95 3.10 -2.75 1.60
C GLY A 95 3.79 -1.93 2.69
N TYR A 96 5.11 -1.78 2.58
CA TYR A 96 5.92 -0.95 3.47
C TYR A 96 5.46 0.51 3.45
N ALA A 97 5.30 1.09 2.27
CA ALA A 97 4.93 2.50 2.10
C ALA A 97 3.53 2.79 2.65
N ARG A 98 2.58 1.86 2.49
CA ARG A 98 1.21 2.03 2.95
C ARG A 98 1.10 2.04 4.47
N VAL A 99 1.87 1.20 5.15
CA VAL A 99 1.83 1.04 6.62
C VAL A 99 2.70 2.10 7.31
N SER A 100 3.96 2.24 6.91
CA SER A 100 4.89 3.20 7.54
C SER A 100 4.52 4.67 7.23
N GLY A 101 3.94 4.91 6.05
CA GLY A 101 3.77 6.24 5.48
C GLY A 101 5.07 6.85 4.93
N LYS A 102 6.19 6.12 4.95
CA LYS A 102 7.47 6.47 4.31
C LYS A 102 7.47 6.04 2.84
N THR A 103 8.44 6.53 2.07
CA THR A 103 8.62 6.13 0.67
C THR A 103 9.22 4.73 0.59
N GLY A 104 8.59 3.82 -0.16
CA GLY A 104 9.16 2.51 -0.45
C GLY A 104 10.28 2.60 -1.49
N VAL A 105 11.43 1.98 -1.22
CA VAL A 105 12.58 2.01 -2.14
C VAL A 105 12.79 0.66 -2.78
N VAL A 106 12.89 0.65 -4.11
CA VAL A 106 13.10 -0.58 -4.89
C VAL A 106 14.38 -0.44 -5.70
N VAL A 107 15.24 -1.48 -5.70
CA VAL A 107 16.46 -1.52 -6.52
C VAL A 107 16.54 -2.80 -7.33
N VAL A 108 16.44 -2.67 -8.66
CA VAL A 108 16.46 -3.80 -9.61
C VAL A 108 17.42 -3.54 -10.77
N THR A 109 17.85 -4.59 -11.46
CA THR A 109 18.73 -4.47 -12.64
C THR A 109 18.01 -3.98 -13.90
N SER A 110 18.77 -3.71 -14.96
CA SER A 110 18.26 -3.33 -16.28
C SER A 110 17.46 -4.44 -16.97
N GLY A 111 16.82 -4.09 -18.08
CA GLY A 111 16.15 -5.05 -18.97
C GLY A 111 15.07 -5.83 -18.23
N PRO A 112 15.21 -7.17 -18.07
CA PRO A 112 14.19 -7.99 -17.45
C PRO A 112 13.83 -7.56 -16.02
N GLY A 113 14.82 -7.16 -15.20
CA GLY A 113 14.55 -6.77 -13.81
C GLY A 113 13.67 -5.52 -13.73
N ALA A 114 14.00 -4.51 -14.53
CA ALA A 114 13.20 -3.31 -14.70
C ALA A 114 11.79 -3.60 -15.26
N THR A 115 11.67 -4.48 -16.26
CA THR A 115 10.36 -4.81 -16.84
C THR A 115 9.48 -5.65 -15.91
N ASN A 116 10.08 -6.47 -15.04
CA ASN A 116 9.36 -7.24 -14.02
C ASN A 116 8.78 -6.33 -12.92
N ALA A 117 9.38 -5.16 -12.69
CA ALA A 117 8.90 -4.17 -11.72
C ALA A 117 7.67 -3.36 -12.21
N ILE A 118 7.37 -3.37 -13.51
CA ILE A 118 6.34 -2.51 -14.13
C ILE A 118 4.95 -2.69 -13.51
N THR A 119 4.55 -3.92 -13.18
CA THR A 119 3.22 -4.16 -12.57
C THR A 119 3.10 -3.46 -11.22
N GLY A 120 4.12 -3.57 -10.35
CA GLY A 120 4.10 -2.87 -9.05
C GLY A 120 4.22 -1.35 -9.19
N ILE A 121 4.95 -0.84 -10.19
CA ILE A 121 4.95 0.59 -10.51
C ILE A 121 3.54 1.06 -10.90
N ALA A 122 2.86 0.33 -11.77
CA ALA A 122 1.49 0.68 -12.18
C ALA A 122 0.46 0.56 -11.05
N ASP A 123 0.63 -0.42 -10.16
CA ASP A 123 -0.21 -0.61 -8.97
C ASP A 123 -0.08 0.58 -8.01
N ALA A 124 1.17 0.89 -7.63
CA ALA A 124 1.50 2.03 -6.78
C ALA A 124 0.98 3.37 -7.35
N TYR A 125 1.07 3.57 -8.67
CA TYR A 125 0.52 4.77 -9.31
C TYR A 125 -1.00 4.84 -9.19
N SER A 126 -1.67 3.70 -9.42
CA SER A 126 -3.13 3.61 -9.36
C SER A 126 -3.67 3.87 -7.95
N ASP A 127 -2.96 3.37 -6.93
CA ASP A 127 -3.33 3.46 -5.52
C ASP A 127 -2.65 4.60 -4.76
N SER A 128 -1.88 5.44 -5.45
CA SER A 128 -1.21 6.61 -4.89
C SER A 128 -0.24 6.26 -3.75
N LEU A 129 0.64 5.29 -3.97
CA LEU A 129 1.68 4.88 -3.02
C LEU A 129 3.04 5.51 -3.36
N PRO A 130 3.75 6.09 -2.37
CA PRO A 130 5.03 6.74 -2.61
C PRO A 130 6.13 5.68 -2.76
N LEU A 131 6.62 5.49 -3.99
CA LEU A 131 7.78 4.64 -4.26
C LEU A 131 8.87 5.41 -5.00
N VAL A 132 10.12 5.06 -4.74
CA VAL A 132 11.26 5.41 -5.58
C VAL A 132 11.87 4.11 -6.09
N VAL A 133 11.74 3.87 -7.39
CA VAL A 133 12.19 2.65 -8.05
C VAL A 133 13.45 2.97 -8.86
N ILE A 134 14.59 2.50 -8.35
CA ILE A 134 15.89 2.63 -8.99
C ILE A 134 16.11 1.40 -9.86
N THR A 135 16.24 1.61 -11.16
CA THR A 135 16.51 0.56 -12.12
C THR A 135 17.90 0.74 -12.70
N GLY A 136 18.73 -0.29 -12.68
CA GLY A 136 19.98 -0.26 -13.42
C GLY A 136 19.73 -0.06 -14.90
N GLN A 137 20.69 0.51 -15.59
CA GLN A 137 20.70 0.63 -17.03
C GLN A 137 22.06 0.21 -17.60
N VAL A 138 22.09 -0.14 -18.88
CA VAL A 138 23.35 -0.26 -19.62
C VAL A 138 24.15 1.04 -19.49
N ALA A 139 25.48 0.96 -19.64
CA ALA A 139 26.30 2.17 -19.58
C ALA A 139 25.82 3.20 -20.61
N THR A 140 25.96 4.50 -20.32
CA THR A 140 25.43 5.59 -21.16
C THR A 140 25.76 5.44 -22.66
N ALA A 141 26.97 5.00 -22.99
CA ALA A 141 27.42 4.78 -24.36
C ALA A 141 26.70 3.63 -25.08
N GLY A 142 26.04 2.72 -24.36
CA GLY A 142 25.26 1.60 -24.86
C GLY A 142 23.78 1.91 -25.08
N ILE A 143 23.26 3.01 -24.52
CA ILE A 143 21.85 3.38 -24.63
C ILE A 143 21.50 3.72 -26.10
N GLY A 144 20.36 3.22 -26.55
CA GLY A 144 19.81 3.33 -27.91
C GLY A 144 20.47 2.40 -28.93
N LYS A 145 21.13 1.31 -28.49
CA LYS A 145 21.92 0.43 -29.38
C LYS A 145 21.53 -1.03 -29.33
N ASP A 146 20.39 -1.35 -28.73
CA ASP A 146 19.94 -2.72 -28.47
C ASP A 146 21.01 -3.52 -27.71
N ALA A 147 21.61 -2.87 -26.71
CA ALA A 147 22.64 -3.47 -25.88
C ALA A 147 22.06 -4.64 -25.04
N PHE A 148 22.95 -5.50 -24.56
CA PHE A 148 22.53 -6.63 -23.73
C PHE A 148 21.82 -6.14 -22.46
N GLN A 149 20.60 -6.65 -22.23
CA GLN A 149 19.71 -6.22 -21.13
C GLN A 149 19.36 -4.72 -21.13
N GLU A 150 19.34 -4.09 -22.31
CA GLU A 150 18.75 -2.75 -22.47
C GLU A 150 17.22 -2.84 -22.60
N ALA A 151 16.52 -1.90 -21.97
CA ALA A 151 15.09 -1.65 -22.20
C ALA A 151 14.82 -0.15 -22.07
N ASP A 152 13.92 0.39 -22.91
CA ASP A 152 13.46 1.78 -22.85
C ASP A 152 12.44 1.97 -21.72
N LEU A 153 12.93 1.87 -20.48
CA LEU A 153 12.09 1.89 -19.30
C LEU A 153 11.38 3.24 -19.11
N LEU A 154 12.03 4.35 -19.46
CA LEU A 154 11.43 5.68 -19.30
C LEU A 154 10.14 5.79 -20.12
N SER A 155 10.17 5.39 -21.40
CA SER A 155 8.96 5.39 -22.23
C SER A 155 7.89 4.45 -21.68
N MET A 156 8.29 3.26 -21.20
CA MET A 156 7.37 2.28 -20.62
C MET A 156 6.71 2.76 -19.33
N THR A 157 7.42 3.54 -18.51
CA THR A 157 6.98 3.93 -17.15
C THR A 157 6.38 5.34 -17.08
N THR A 158 6.58 6.18 -18.09
CA THR A 158 6.01 7.54 -18.17
C THR A 158 4.49 7.60 -17.86
N PRO A 159 3.62 6.73 -18.40
CA PRO A 159 2.17 6.81 -18.13
C PRO A 159 1.76 6.27 -16.75
N ILE A 160 2.68 5.64 -16.02
CA ILE A 160 2.43 4.93 -14.76
C ILE A 160 3.36 5.40 -13.64
N THR A 161 3.93 6.60 -13.77
CA THR A 161 4.76 7.24 -12.74
C THR A 161 4.36 8.69 -12.58
N LYS A 162 4.61 9.26 -11.40
CA LYS A 162 4.49 10.72 -11.21
C LYS A 162 5.57 11.45 -12.00
N HIS A 163 6.76 10.86 -12.04
CA HIS A 163 7.89 11.34 -12.81
C HIS A 163 8.89 10.22 -13.02
N ASN A 164 9.80 10.40 -13.98
CA ASN A 164 10.95 9.53 -14.14
C ASN A 164 12.19 10.31 -14.58
N TYR A 165 13.35 9.79 -14.22
CA TYR A 165 14.66 10.38 -14.47
C TYR A 165 15.58 9.36 -15.14
N GLN A 166 16.53 9.84 -15.95
CA GLN A 166 17.69 9.06 -16.33
C GLN A 166 18.94 9.83 -15.95
N ILE A 167 19.75 9.23 -15.08
CA ILE A 167 21.00 9.84 -14.62
C ILE A 167 22.01 9.84 -15.76
N LYS A 168 22.51 11.02 -16.12
CA LYS A 168 23.49 11.25 -17.19
C LYS A 168 24.81 11.81 -16.67
N ASN A 169 24.83 12.28 -15.43
CA ASN A 169 26.01 12.80 -14.76
C ASN A 169 26.07 12.28 -13.32
N VAL A 170 27.26 11.95 -12.81
CA VAL A 170 27.42 11.53 -11.41
C VAL A 170 27.05 12.67 -10.42
N ASN A 171 27.26 13.93 -10.81
CA ASN A 171 27.03 15.11 -9.97
C ASN A 171 25.55 15.38 -9.66
N GLU A 172 24.62 14.85 -10.44
CA GLU A 172 23.17 15.09 -10.25
C GLU A 172 22.50 14.04 -9.37
N ILE A 173 23.18 12.93 -9.01
CA ILE A 173 22.61 11.83 -8.23
C ILE A 173 21.95 12.34 -6.94
N PRO A 174 22.58 13.18 -6.09
CA PRO A 174 21.96 13.60 -4.84
C PRO A 174 20.71 14.46 -5.06
N LYS A 175 20.76 15.39 -6.03
CA LYS A 175 19.64 16.26 -6.37
C LYS A 175 18.45 15.47 -6.92
N VAL A 176 18.70 14.59 -7.90
CA VAL A 176 17.63 13.78 -8.50
C VAL A 176 16.98 12.87 -7.47
N LEU A 177 17.76 12.30 -6.55
CA LEU A 177 17.21 11.47 -5.50
C LEU A 177 16.31 12.29 -4.55
N HIS A 178 16.79 13.44 -4.07
CA HIS A 178 15.99 14.31 -3.20
C HIS A 178 14.69 14.76 -3.88
N GLU A 179 14.76 15.16 -5.15
CA GLU A 179 13.58 15.49 -5.94
C GLU A 179 12.63 14.30 -6.11
N ALA A 180 13.15 13.11 -6.41
CA ALA A 180 12.35 11.90 -6.56
C ALA A 180 11.59 11.55 -5.29
N PHE A 181 12.22 11.66 -4.12
CA PHE A 181 11.57 11.44 -2.82
C PHE A 181 10.50 12.51 -2.55
N HIS A 182 10.81 13.78 -2.82
CA HIS A 182 9.85 14.88 -2.68
C HIS A 182 8.63 14.67 -3.59
N ILE A 183 8.84 14.36 -4.87
CA ILE A 183 7.76 14.09 -5.82
C ILE A 183 6.98 12.85 -5.39
N ALA A 184 7.63 11.75 -5.02
CA ALA A 184 6.93 10.52 -4.68
C ALA A 184 5.96 10.70 -3.49
N ASN A 185 6.38 11.46 -2.47
CA ASN A 185 5.68 11.53 -1.19
C ASN A 185 4.85 12.81 -0.95
N SER A 186 4.86 13.79 -1.87
CA SER A 186 4.09 15.02 -1.74
C SER A 186 2.90 15.11 -2.71
N GLY A 187 1.93 15.99 -2.42
CA GLY A 187 0.66 16.07 -3.15
C GLY A 187 -0.10 14.74 -3.11
N ARG A 188 -0.70 14.34 -4.24
CA ARG A 188 -1.11 12.94 -4.41
C ARG A 188 0.14 12.10 -4.59
N LYS A 189 0.38 11.18 -3.66
CA LYS A 189 1.55 10.31 -3.65
C LYS A 189 1.57 9.37 -4.86
N GLY A 190 2.74 8.84 -5.20
CA GLY A 190 2.89 7.92 -6.33
C GLY A 190 4.35 7.56 -6.61
N PRO A 191 4.59 6.62 -7.54
CA PRO A 191 5.94 6.14 -7.83
C PRO A 191 6.73 7.11 -8.71
N VAL A 192 8.03 7.19 -8.45
CA VAL A 192 9.04 7.83 -9.30
C VAL A 192 10.07 6.80 -9.70
N VAL A 193 10.44 6.77 -10.98
CA VAL A 193 11.47 5.85 -11.50
C VAL A 193 12.77 6.61 -11.75
N ILE A 194 13.89 6.04 -11.32
CA ILE A 194 15.24 6.55 -11.60
C ILE A 194 15.99 5.47 -12.40
N ASP A 195 16.19 5.74 -13.68
CA ASP A 195 17.02 4.92 -14.57
C ASP A 195 18.49 5.27 -14.34
N PHE A 196 19.27 4.30 -13.85
CA PHE A 196 20.62 4.48 -13.32
C PHE A 196 21.66 3.71 -14.17
N PRO A 197 22.31 4.37 -15.15
CA PRO A 197 23.35 3.75 -15.98
C PRO A 197 24.52 3.24 -15.16
N LYS A 198 25.01 2.05 -15.49
CA LYS A 198 26.09 1.38 -14.75
C LYS A 198 27.35 2.23 -14.58
N ASP A 199 27.72 3.02 -15.59
CA ASP A 199 28.88 3.91 -15.51
C ASP A 199 28.69 5.04 -14.50
N MET A 200 27.45 5.50 -14.25
CA MET A 200 27.18 6.48 -13.20
C MET A 200 27.47 5.94 -11.81
N GLY A 201 27.33 4.63 -11.59
CA GLY A 201 27.71 3.99 -10.32
C GLY A 201 29.23 3.88 -10.10
N ILE A 202 30.05 4.02 -11.14
CA ILE A 202 31.50 3.82 -11.09
C ILE A 202 32.26 5.16 -11.11
N LEU A 203 31.76 6.13 -11.86
CA LEU A 203 32.36 7.48 -11.89
C LEU A 203 32.34 8.10 -10.49
N SER A 204 33.33 8.93 -10.20
CA SER A 204 33.48 9.57 -8.89
C SER A 204 33.41 11.09 -8.98
N THR A 205 32.97 11.71 -7.90
CA THR A 205 32.91 13.16 -7.73
C THR A 205 33.06 13.55 -6.26
N ASN A 206 33.30 14.84 -6.00
CA ASN A 206 33.38 15.43 -4.66
C ASN A 206 32.09 16.18 -4.27
N VAL A 207 31.01 16.04 -5.05
CA VAL A 207 29.69 16.60 -4.69
C VAL A 207 29.16 15.89 -3.45
N ASP A 208 28.61 16.66 -2.52
CA ASP A 208 27.99 16.15 -1.29
C ASP A 208 26.48 15.89 -1.48
N VAL A 209 25.86 15.26 -0.49
CA VAL A 209 24.41 15.08 -0.44
C VAL A 209 23.69 16.42 -0.56
N SER A 210 22.56 16.44 -1.27
CA SER A 210 21.80 17.66 -1.54
C SER A 210 20.41 17.57 -0.92
N ASN A 211 19.96 18.69 -0.36
CA ASN A 211 18.57 18.91 0.06
C ASN A 211 17.93 20.04 -0.78
N GLU A 212 18.52 20.35 -1.95
CA GLU A 212 18.01 21.37 -2.85
C GLU A 212 16.93 20.79 -3.78
N LEU A 213 15.82 21.52 -3.93
CA LEU A 213 14.74 21.18 -4.85
C LEU A 213 14.70 22.19 -5.99
N ASP A 214 14.67 21.70 -7.23
CA ASP A 214 14.52 22.52 -8.44
C ASP A 214 13.43 21.93 -9.33
N LEU A 215 12.18 22.12 -8.90
CA LEU A 215 10.99 21.56 -9.52
C LEU A 215 10.10 22.67 -10.08
N PRO A 216 10.49 23.36 -11.16
CA PRO A 216 9.72 24.47 -11.71
C PRO A 216 8.34 24.01 -12.16
N GLY A 217 7.29 24.67 -11.66
CA GLY A 217 5.90 24.36 -11.98
C GLY A 217 5.28 23.24 -11.13
N TYR A 218 6.06 22.54 -10.31
CA TYR A 218 5.53 21.63 -9.30
C TYR A 218 5.18 22.42 -8.03
N SER A 219 3.94 22.31 -7.57
CA SER A 219 3.50 22.90 -6.31
C SER A 219 2.52 21.96 -5.63
N VAL A 220 2.62 21.88 -4.30
CA VAL A 220 1.80 21.00 -3.49
C VAL A 220 0.72 21.88 -2.82
N PRO A 221 -0.55 21.74 -3.21
CA PRO A 221 -1.64 22.38 -2.49
C PRO A 221 -1.62 21.91 -1.03
N ASN A 222 -2.02 22.78 -0.09
CA ASN A 222 -1.99 22.40 1.33
C ASN A 222 -3.24 22.87 2.04
N LYS A 223 -3.40 24.19 2.21
CA LYS A 223 -4.53 24.76 2.94
C LYS A 223 -5.67 25.16 2.01
N PRO A 224 -6.93 24.93 2.41
CA PRO A 224 -8.10 25.37 1.65
C PRO A 224 -8.29 26.89 1.72
N ASP A 225 -9.00 27.46 0.75
CA ASP A 225 -9.43 28.86 0.81
C ASP A 225 -10.55 29.02 1.86
N LYS A 226 -10.46 30.05 2.72
CA LYS A 226 -11.46 30.31 3.77
C LYS A 226 -12.87 30.52 3.21
N THR A 227 -12.99 31.09 2.02
CA THR A 227 -14.28 31.31 1.35
C THR A 227 -14.91 30.01 0.88
N GLU A 228 -14.11 29.03 0.46
CA GLU A 228 -14.57 27.68 0.10
C GLU A 228 -15.04 26.93 1.34
N ILE A 229 -14.30 27.02 2.45
CA ILE A 229 -14.72 26.46 3.75
C ILE A 229 -16.03 27.07 4.21
N GLN A 230 -16.20 28.39 4.11
CA GLN A 230 -17.45 29.05 4.46
C GLN A 230 -18.61 28.56 3.58
N LYS A 231 -18.38 28.39 2.27
CA LYS A 231 -19.39 27.89 1.33
C LYS A 231 -19.80 26.44 1.64
N LEU A 232 -18.85 25.56 1.97
CA LEU A 232 -19.14 24.20 2.43
C LEU A 232 -19.99 24.22 3.71
N ARG A 233 -19.66 25.07 4.69
CA ARG A 233 -20.47 25.23 5.90
C ARG A 233 -21.90 25.67 5.58
N ASP A 234 -22.08 26.58 4.63
CA ASP A 234 -23.41 27.07 4.23
C ASP A 234 -24.25 25.98 3.54
N TYR A 235 -23.63 25.13 2.73
CA TYR A 235 -24.30 23.93 2.21
C TYR A 235 -24.71 22.99 3.34
N LEU A 236 -23.79 22.70 4.27
CA LEU A 236 -24.04 21.80 5.38
C LEU A 236 -25.15 22.31 6.32
N LYS A 237 -25.26 23.63 6.55
CA LYS A 237 -26.34 24.24 7.35
C LYS A 237 -27.73 24.07 6.76
N THR A 238 -27.83 24.01 5.43
CA THR A 238 -29.12 23.99 4.72
C THR A 238 -29.54 22.61 4.25
N SER A 239 -28.60 21.64 4.26
CA SER A 239 -28.83 20.23 3.97
C SER A 239 -29.71 19.55 5.01
N LYS A 240 -30.56 18.63 4.54
CA LYS A 240 -31.42 17.76 5.36
C LYS A 240 -30.99 16.31 5.29
N LYS A 241 -30.22 15.93 4.27
CA LYS A 241 -29.70 14.57 4.06
C LYS A 241 -28.20 14.60 3.74
N PRO A 242 -27.35 15.14 4.64
CA PRO A 242 -25.91 15.20 4.39
C PRO A 242 -25.28 13.82 4.60
N ILE A 243 -24.26 13.52 3.80
CA ILE A 243 -23.37 12.36 4.01
C ILE A 243 -21.92 12.74 3.75
N VAL A 244 -21.02 11.99 4.37
CA VAL A 244 -19.58 12.06 4.11
C VAL A 244 -19.15 10.81 3.34
N LEU A 245 -18.38 11.00 2.28
CA LEU A 245 -17.64 9.94 1.60
C LEU A 245 -16.15 10.09 1.93
N SER A 246 -15.57 9.08 2.59
CA SER A 246 -14.16 9.03 2.93
C SER A 246 -13.41 8.10 1.98
N GLY A 247 -12.42 8.64 1.24
CA GLY A 247 -11.51 7.85 0.41
C GLY A 247 -10.13 7.65 1.05
N ALA A 248 -9.21 7.14 0.24
CA ALA A 248 -7.82 6.88 0.64
C ALA A 248 -7.09 8.16 1.11
N GLY A 249 -7.48 9.34 0.61
CA GLY A 249 -6.85 10.61 0.99
C GLY A 249 -6.95 10.92 2.49
N ILE A 250 -8.00 10.45 3.17
CA ILE A 250 -8.10 10.54 4.64
C ILE A 250 -7.00 9.72 5.32
N ASN A 251 -6.80 8.49 4.87
CA ASN A 251 -5.80 7.58 5.42
C ASN A 251 -4.38 8.08 5.12
N HIS A 252 -4.11 8.55 3.90
CA HIS A 252 -2.81 9.12 3.53
C HIS A 252 -2.46 10.39 4.31
N ALA A 253 -3.45 11.24 4.59
CA ALA A 253 -3.28 12.45 5.40
C ALA A 253 -3.25 12.16 6.92
N LYS A 254 -3.45 10.90 7.33
CA LYS A 254 -3.63 10.49 8.74
C LYS A 254 -4.69 11.36 9.43
N ALA A 255 -5.83 11.55 8.76
CA ALA A 255 -6.92 12.43 9.17
C ALA A 255 -8.06 11.71 9.91
N ASN A 256 -7.85 10.46 10.35
CA ASN A 256 -8.88 9.58 10.91
C ASN A 256 -9.54 10.17 12.16
N GLU A 257 -8.74 10.67 13.11
CA GLU A 257 -9.24 11.27 14.36
C GLU A 257 -10.01 12.56 14.09
N VAL A 258 -9.46 13.44 13.26
CA VAL A 258 -10.09 14.73 12.92
C VAL A 258 -11.37 14.56 12.08
N LEU A 259 -11.41 13.55 11.20
CA LEU A 259 -12.62 13.14 10.51
C LEU A 259 -13.67 12.65 11.51
N THR A 260 -13.27 11.77 12.43
CA THR A 260 -14.17 11.23 13.47
C THR A 260 -14.75 12.33 14.34
N GLU A 261 -13.94 13.31 14.73
CA GLU A 261 -14.39 14.49 15.46
C GLU A 261 -15.42 15.30 14.65
N PHE A 262 -15.12 15.59 13.38
CA PHE A 262 -15.99 16.36 12.49
C PHE A 262 -17.35 15.70 12.29
N VAL A 263 -17.37 14.41 11.94
CA VAL A 263 -18.62 13.69 11.70
C VAL A 263 -19.41 13.49 12.99
N THR A 264 -18.75 13.31 14.14
CA THR A 264 -19.42 13.21 15.44
C THR A 264 -20.02 14.55 15.86
N ARG A 265 -19.29 15.66 15.71
CA ARG A 265 -19.75 17.02 16.03
C ARG A 265 -21.03 17.38 15.28
N HIS A 266 -21.16 16.91 14.05
CA HIS A 266 -22.27 17.23 13.15
C HIS A 266 -23.26 16.06 12.95
N GLN A 267 -23.03 14.93 13.61
CA GLN A 267 -23.81 13.69 13.46
C GLN A 267 -23.98 13.27 11.98
N LEU A 268 -22.89 13.18 11.23
CA LEU A 268 -22.92 12.90 9.79
C LEU A 268 -22.71 11.41 9.51
N PRO A 269 -23.61 10.73 8.77
CA PRO A 269 -23.36 9.38 8.29
C PRO A 269 -22.14 9.34 7.36
N VAL A 270 -21.32 8.30 7.51
CA VAL A 270 -20.07 8.12 6.77
C VAL A 270 -20.11 6.86 5.92
N VAL A 271 -19.79 7.02 4.64
CA VAL A 271 -19.54 5.96 3.68
C VAL A 271 -18.06 5.96 3.35
N SER A 272 -17.43 4.79 3.24
CA SER A 272 -16.03 4.69 2.80
C SER A 272 -15.91 4.02 1.44
N THR A 273 -14.88 4.38 0.68
CA THR A 273 -14.43 3.52 -0.44
C THR A 273 -13.65 2.31 0.10
N LEU A 274 -13.31 1.35 -0.76
CA LEU A 274 -12.43 0.23 -0.40
C LEU A 274 -11.13 0.71 0.26
N LEU A 275 -10.39 1.61 -0.41
CA LEU A 275 -9.12 2.15 0.10
C LEU A 275 -9.30 3.18 1.22
N GLY A 276 -10.54 3.62 1.45
CA GLY A 276 -10.93 4.47 2.58
C GLY A 276 -11.29 3.68 3.84
N LEU A 277 -11.38 2.35 3.81
CA LEU A 277 -11.64 1.55 5.02
C LEU A 277 -10.55 1.82 6.07
N GLY A 278 -10.97 1.88 7.34
CA GLY A 278 -10.14 2.35 8.45
C GLY A 278 -10.11 3.88 8.65
N ALA A 279 -10.64 4.68 7.70
CA ALA A 279 -10.79 6.14 7.86
C ALA A 279 -11.60 6.53 9.10
N ILE A 280 -12.62 5.72 9.40
CA ILE A 280 -13.43 5.78 10.61
C ILE A 280 -13.51 4.38 11.22
N PRO A 281 -13.53 4.23 12.56
CA PRO A 281 -13.64 2.92 13.19
C PRO A 281 -14.92 2.18 12.77
N TYR A 282 -14.80 0.87 12.51
CA TYR A 282 -15.92 0.01 12.08
C TYR A 282 -17.12 0.05 13.04
N ASP A 283 -16.87 0.14 14.34
CA ASP A 283 -17.87 0.19 15.40
C ASP A 283 -18.47 1.59 15.62
N ASN A 284 -18.01 2.61 14.88
CA ASN A 284 -18.58 3.94 14.96
C ASN A 284 -20.05 3.90 14.48
N PRO A 285 -21.01 4.42 15.28
CA PRO A 285 -22.44 4.34 14.94
C PRO A 285 -22.79 5.07 13.64
N LEU A 286 -22.01 6.09 13.26
CA LEU A 286 -22.21 6.86 12.03
C LEU A 286 -21.65 6.16 10.78
N PHE A 287 -20.84 5.11 10.93
CA PHE A 287 -20.29 4.39 9.79
C PHE A 287 -21.35 3.48 9.15
N LEU A 288 -21.64 3.69 7.87
CA LEU A 288 -22.62 2.93 7.10
C LEU A 288 -22.00 1.72 6.37
N GLY A 289 -20.66 1.63 6.33
CA GLY A 289 -19.93 0.60 5.60
C GLY A 289 -19.31 1.11 4.29
N MET A 290 -18.65 0.21 3.57
CA MET A 290 -18.14 0.48 2.22
C MET A 290 -19.30 0.80 1.26
N GLY A 291 -19.12 1.77 0.36
CA GLY A 291 -20.06 2.05 -0.74
C GLY A 291 -19.63 1.38 -2.06
N GLY A 292 -20.54 1.32 -3.05
CA GLY A 292 -20.23 0.85 -4.40
C GLY A 292 -20.66 -0.58 -4.68
N MET A 293 -20.00 -1.20 -5.66
CA MET A 293 -20.35 -2.48 -6.29
C MET A 293 -20.65 -3.58 -5.27
N HIS A 294 -19.78 -3.78 -4.27
CA HIS A 294 -19.98 -4.76 -3.20
C HIS A 294 -20.13 -4.09 -1.82
N GLY A 295 -20.53 -2.82 -1.82
CA GLY A 295 -20.77 -2.03 -0.61
C GLY A 295 -22.06 -2.41 0.11
N SER A 296 -22.29 -1.83 1.29
CA SER A 296 -23.49 -2.09 2.07
C SER A 296 -24.73 -1.47 1.40
N TYR A 297 -25.90 -2.02 1.73
CA TYR A 297 -27.17 -1.44 1.31
C TYR A 297 -27.33 -0.01 1.84
N ALA A 298 -27.03 0.21 3.12
CA ALA A 298 -27.13 1.51 3.76
C ALA A 298 -26.26 2.57 3.07
N SER A 299 -25.01 2.24 2.74
CA SER A 299 -24.10 3.17 2.06
C SER A 299 -24.59 3.53 0.67
N ASN A 300 -25.04 2.56 -0.13
CA ASN A 300 -25.51 2.80 -1.49
C ASN A 300 -26.84 3.55 -1.55
N MET A 301 -27.78 3.28 -0.64
CA MET A 301 -29.00 4.09 -0.52
C MET A 301 -28.66 5.50 -0.05
N ALA A 302 -27.76 5.64 0.92
CA ALA A 302 -27.32 6.95 1.42
C ALA A 302 -26.71 7.80 0.30
N LEU A 303 -25.82 7.23 -0.51
CA LEU A 303 -25.25 7.89 -1.69
C LEU A 303 -26.32 8.32 -2.69
N THR A 304 -27.35 7.49 -2.91
CA THR A 304 -28.43 7.79 -3.86
C THR A 304 -29.38 8.90 -3.37
N GLU A 305 -29.73 8.88 -2.09
CA GLU A 305 -30.81 9.70 -1.54
C GLU A 305 -30.33 11.02 -0.90
N CYS A 306 -29.03 11.18 -0.70
CA CYS A 306 -28.46 12.38 -0.09
C CYS A 306 -28.77 13.66 -0.89
N ASP A 307 -28.85 14.79 -0.17
CA ASP A 307 -28.97 16.14 -0.76
C ASP A 307 -27.67 16.94 -0.67
N LEU A 308 -26.69 16.43 0.07
CA LEU A 308 -25.32 16.93 0.15
C LEU A 308 -24.36 15.74 0.32
N LEU A 309 -23.42 15.62 -0.61
CA LEU A 309 -22.31 14.68 -0.54
C LEU A 309 -21.02 15.46 -0.33
N ILE A 310 -20.35 15.23 0.80
CA ILE A 310 -19.03 15.78 1.10
C ILE A 310 -18.00 14.67 0.90
N ASN A 311 -17.29 14.73 -0.23
CA ASN A 311 -16.28 13.77 -0.59
C ASN A 311 -14.89 14.23 -0.16
N PHE A 312 -14.22 13.45 0.69
CA PHE A 312 -12.84 13.68 1.11
C PHE A 312 -11.92 12.61 0.53
N GLY A 313 -11.07 13.01 -0.42
CA GLY A 313 -9.93 12.21 -0.91
C GLY A 313 -10.33 10.90 -1.59
N SER A 314 -11.42 10.92 -2.38
CA SER A 314 -11.84 9.82 -3.24
C SER A 314 -12.02 10.30 -4.68
N ARG A 315 -11.58 9.50 -5.64
CA ARG A 315 -11.62 9.80 -7.07
C ARG A 315 -12.92 9.40 -7.81
N PHE A 316 -13.97 9.02 -7.08
CA PHE A 316 -15.23 8.52 -7.66
C PHE A 316 -15.03 7.41 -8.70
N ASP A 317 -14.24 6.39 -8.35
CA ASP A 317 -13.93 5.30 -9.28
C ASP A 317 -15.18 4.52 -9.73
N ASP A 318 -15.06 3.77 -10.83
CA ASP A 318 -16.19 3.07 -11.44
C ASP A 318 -16.75 1.89 -10.61
N ARG A 319 -16.04 1.46 -9.56
CA ARG A 319 -16.55 0.48 -8.59
C ARG A 319 -17.38 1.15 -7.51
N LEU A 320 -17.19 2.45 -7.24
CA LEU A 320 -18.06 3.24 -6.38
C LEU A 320 -19.25 3.83 -7.15
N ALA A 321 -18.97 4.52 -8.25
CA ALA A 321 -19.91 5.24 -9.08
C ALA A 321 -20.10 4.53 -10.42
N SER A 322 -20.67 3.32 -10.39
CA SER A 322 -20.83 2.42 -11.55
C SER A 322 -21.69 2.99 -12.68
N LYS A 323 -22.50 4.01 -12.39
CA LYS A 323 -23.27 4.78 -13.37
C LYS A 323 -23.17 6.27 -13.03
N PRO A 324 -22.10 6.97 -13.48
CA PRO A 324 -21.82 8.34 -13.09
C PRO A 324 -22.99 9.32 -13.32
N ASP A 325 -23.73 9.16 -14.41
CA ASP A 325 -24.88 10.01 -14.76
C ASP A 325 -26.06 9.93 -13.77
N GLU A 326 -26.11 8.87 -12.95
CA GLU A 326 -27.12 8.66 -11.91
C GLU A 326 -26.49 8.56 -10.51
N PHE A 327 -25.24 8.98 -10.35
CA PHE A 327 -24.58 8.98 -9.06
C PHE A 327 -24.97 10.22 -8.25
N ALA A 328 -25.43 10.01 -7.01
CA ALA A 328 -25.90 11.06 -6.10
C ALA A 328 -26.81 12.12 -6.79
N PRO A 329 -27.90 11.70 -7.45
CA PRO A 329 -28.62 12.51 -8.45
C PRO A 329 -29.31 13.76 -7.87
N ASN A 330 -29.53 13.80 -6.55
CA ASN A 330 -30.20 14.89 -5.87
C ASN A 330 -29.24 15.75 -5.03
N ALA A 331 -27.96 15.41 -5.02
CA ALA A 331 -27.00 16.00 -4.11
C ALA A 331 -26.34 17.24 -4.68
N LYS A 332 -26.09 18.22 -3.80
CA LYS A 332 -24.93 19.10 -3.99
C LYS A 332 -23.67 18.32 -3.69
N ILE A 333 -22.69 18.35 -4.57
CA ILE A 333 -21.46 17.57 -4.43
C ILE A 333 -20.30 18.51 -4.11
N VAL A 334 -19.67 18.28 -2.96
CA VAL A 334 -18.41 18.92 -2.58
C VAL A 334 -17.29 17.89 -2.68
N HIS A 335 -16.22 18.23 -3.38
CA HIS A 335 -15.09 17.34 -3.61
C HIS A 335 -13.81 18.01 -3.11
N ILE A 336 -13.25 17.43 -2.05
CA ILE A 336 -11.98 17.81 -1.47
C ILE A 336 -10.94 16.80 -1.93
N ASP A 337 -9.96 17.25 -2.71
CA ASP A 337 -8.85 16.41 -3.16
C ASP A 337 -7.56 17.24 -3.22
N ILE A 338 -6.44 16.58 -2.99
CA ILE A 338 -5.11 17.20 -3.08
C ILE A 338 -4.68 17.38 -4.53
N ASP A 339 -5.23 16.57 -5.45
CA ASP A 339 -4.93 16.57 -6.87
C ASP A 339 -6.01 17.35 -7.65
N PRO A 340 -5.67 18.52 -8.22
CA PRO A 340 -6.64 19.31 -8.99
C PRO A 340 -7.17 18.56 -10.21
N SER A 341 -6.46 17.54 -10.72
CA SER A 341 -6.90 16.76 -11.89
C SER A 341 -8.06 15.80 -11.58
N GLU A 342 -8.34 15.51 -10.32
CA GLU A 342 -9.46 14.67 -9.90
C GLU A 342 -10.79 15.46 -9.77
N ILE A 343 -10.72 16.78 -9.66
CA ILE A 343 -11.90 17.64 -9.58
C ILE A 343 -12.60 17.70 -10.95
N ASN A 344 -13.92 17.43 -10.98
CA ASN A 344 -14.74 17.36 -12.20
C ASN A 344 -14.32 16.27 -13.23
N LYS A 345 -13.46 15.31 -12.84
CA LYS A 345 -12.97 14.27 -13.75
C LYS A 345 -14.03 13.25 -14.13
N ILE A 346 -14.71 12.67 -13.13
CA ILE A 346 -15.75 11.65 -13.30
C ILE A 346 -17.13 12.24 -13.00
N ILE A 347 -17.28 12.85 -11.83
CA ILE A 347 -18.51 13.48 -11.37
C ILE A 347 -18.32 14.99 -11.42
N LYS A 348 -19.29 15.71 -11.99
CA LYS A 348 -19.33 17.17 -11.96
C LYS A 348 -19.72 17.64 -10.55
N VAL A 349 -18.99 18.59 -9.99
CA VAL A 349 -19.14 19.02 -8.59
C VAL A 349 -19.62 20.47 -8.47
N ASP A 350 -20.30 20.79 -7.38
CA ASP A 350 -20.78 22.16 -7.06
C ASP A 350 -19.71 23.01 -6.35
N LEU A 351 -18.76 22.34 -5.70
CA LEU A 351 -17.61 22.96 -5.04
C LEU A 351 -16.44 21.96 -5.04
N GLY A 352 -15.35 22.31 -5.74
CA GLY A 352 -14.07 21.63 -5.60
C GLY A 352 -13.17 22.40 -4.65
N ILE A 353 -12.53 21.73 -3.70
CA ILE A 353 -11.54 22.29 -2.78
C ILE A 353 -10.23 21.55 -3.02
N VAL A 354 -9.23 22.25 -3.56
CA VAL A 354 -7.91 21.67 -3.87
C VAL A 354 -6.99 21.86 -2.67
N ALA A 355 -7.01 20.91 -1.74
CA ALA A 355 -6.31 21.00 -0.48
C ALA A 355 -6.11 19.63 0.17
N ASP A 356 -5.25 19.58 1.19
CA ASP A 356 -5.12 18.41 2.03
C ASP A 356 -6.42 18.18 2.84
N CYS A 357 -6.83 16.91 2.94
CA CYS A 357 -8.08 16.55 3.63
C CYS A 357 -8.01 16.84 5.14
N LYS A 358 -6.87 16.60 5.78
CA LYS A 358 -6.68 16.90 7.21
C LYS A 358 -6.75 18.41 7.44
N ALA A 359 -6.01 19.19 6.67
CA ALA A 359 -6.03 20.65 6.75
C ALA A 359 -7.44 21.23 6.51
N THR A 360 -8.21 20.59 5.63
CA THR A 360 -9.60 20.99 5.36
C THR A 360 -10.54 20.67 6.52
N LEU A 361 -10.41 19.50 7.14
CA LEU A 361 -11.18 19.12 8.32
C LEU A 361 -10.84 20.00 9.53
N GLU A 362 -9.55 20.28 9.78
CA GLU A 362 -9.11 21.21 10.82
C GLU A 362 -9.71 22.61 10.62
N ALA A 363 -9.65 23.12 9.38
CA ALA A 363 -10.24 24.43 9.05
C ALA A 363 -11.77 24.46 9.23
N LEU A 364 -12.47 23.33 9.05
CA LEU A 364 -13.91 23.23 9.33
C LEU A 364 -14.19 23.23 10.84
N LEU A 365 -13.34 22.57 11.63
CA LEU A 365 -13.47 22.45 13.08
C LEU A 365 -13.09 23.73 13.84
N ASP A 366 -12.29 24.61 13.24
CA ASP A 366 -11.94 25.93 13.79
C ASP A 366 -13.14 26.86 13.95
N PHE A 367 -14.24 26.60 13.23
CA PHE A 367 -15.46 27.38 13.36
C PHE A 367 -16.34 26.89 14.52
N GLU A 368 -17.10 27.82 15.10
CA GLU A 368 -18.12 27.49 16.09
C GLU A 368 -19.10 26.44 15.55
N SER A 369 -19.37 25.44 16.39
CA SER A 369 -20.32 24.37 16.11
C SER A 369 -21.73 24.92 15.91
N TYR A 370 -22.48 24.32 15.00
CA TYR A 370 -23.89 24.59 14.79
C TYR A 370 -24.66 23.28 14.64
N SER A 371 -25.92 23.27 15.08
CA SER A 371 -26.81 22.13 14.90
C SER A 371 -27.30 22.07 13.46
N ILE A 372 -27.24 20.88 12.86
CA ILE A 372 -27.91 20.56 11.60
C ILE A 372 -29.17 19.76 11.99
N ARG A 373 -30.27 19.97 11.27
CA ARG A 373 -31.56 19.29 11.53
C ARG A 373 -31.79 18.22 10.49
N HIS A 374 -31.36 17.01 10.79
CA HIS A 374 -31.39 15.84 9.91
C HIS A 374 -31.61 14.53 10.69
N GLU A 375 -32.29 14.60 11.83
CA GLU A 375 -32.56 13.46 12.70
C GLU A 375 -33.36 12.36 11.98
N GLU A 376 -34.37 12.75 11.18
CA GLU A 376 -35.15 11.82 10.33
C GLU A 376 -34.24 11.12 9.30
N TRP A 377 -33.22 11.81 8.80
CA TRP A 377 -32.27 11.24 7.85
C TRP A 377 -31.34 10.22 8.52
N LEU A 378 -30.81 10.55 9.69
CA LEU A 378 -30.01 9.62 10.49
C LEU A 378 -30.79 8.34 10.80
N GLU A 379 -32.03 8.47 11.25
CA GLU A 379 -32.92 7.34 11.49
C GLU A 379 -33.13 6.50 10.23
N THR A 380 -33.30 7.14 9.07
CA THR A 380 -33.41 6.44 7.78
C THR A 380 -32.15 5.63 7.47
N CYS A 381 -30.96 6.23 7.60
CA CYS A 381 -29.69 5.53 7.38
C CYS A 381 -29.50 4.34 8.32
N PHE A 382 -29.81 4.49 9.61
CA PHE A 382 -29.68 3.43 10.60
C PHE A 382 -30.70 2.30 10.40
N ASN A 383 -31.92 2.65 10.00
CA ASN A 383 -32.95 1.67 9.63
C ASN A 383 -32.49 0.86 8.40
N ASN A 384 -31.93 1.50 7.37
CA ASN A 384 -31.38 0.79 6.22
C ASN A 384 -30.21 -0.13 6.61
N LYS A 385 -29.31 0.32 7.49
CA LYS A 385 -28.20 -0.50 8.01
C LYS A 385 -28.69 -1.72 8.77
N SER A 386 -29.73 -1.54 9.59
CA SER A 386 -30.29 -2.61 10.42
C SER A 386 -31.18 -3.58 9.62
N ALA A 387 -31.87 -3.09 8.59
CA ALA A 387 -32.77 -3.90 7.77
C ALA A 387 -32.02 -4.79 6.77
N GLN A 388 -30.85 -4.35 6.31
CA GLN A 388 -30.04 -5.03 5.29
C GLN A 388 -28.55 -5.03 5.67
N PRO A 389 -28.16 -5.64 6.81
CA PRO A 389 -26.76 -5.80 7.18
C PRO A 389 -26.03 -6.73 6.19
N PHE A 390 -24.70 -6.70 6.19
CA PHE A 390 -23.95 -7.82 5.62
C PHE A 390 -24.29 -9.08 6.40
N ALA A 391 -24.64 -10.13 5.68
CA ALA A 391 -25.03 -11.39 6.25
C ALA A 391 -24.79 -12.51 5.24
N PHE A 392 -24.54 -13.69 5.79
CA PHE A 392 -24.36 -14.92 5.04
C PHE A 392 -25.22 -16.02 5.67
N LYS A 393 -25.55 -17.04 4.89
CA LYS A 393 -26.37 -18.18 5.33
C LYS A 393 -25.48 -19.39 5.45
N GLU A 394 -25.62 -20.13 6.55
CA GLU A 394 -24.98 -21.43 6.69
C GLU A 394 -25.42 -22.39 5.57
N ASP A 395 -24.48 -23.22 5.11
CA ASP A 395 -24.79 -24.24 4.11
C ASP A 395 -25.65 -25.33 4.74
N ALA A 396 -26.69 -25.78 4.02
CA ALA A 396 -27.67 -26.72 4.55
C ALA A 396 -27.07 -28.10 4.90
N ASP A 397 -25.96 -28.47 4.25
CA ASP A 397 -25.21 -29.70 4.49
C ASP A 397 -24.00 -29.51 5.41
N GLY A 398 -23.63 -28.26 5.73
CA GLY A 398 -22.48 -27.94 6.58
C GLY A 398 -21.14 -28.42 6.04
N THR A 399 -21.00 -28.57 4.72
CA THR A 399 -19.81 -29.20 4.11
C THR A 399 -18.59 -28.28 4.07
N PHE A 400 -18.79 -26.97 3.86
CA PHE A 400 -17.71 -26.01 3.61
C PHE A 400 -17.65 -24.90 4.63
N SER A 401 -16.44 -24.42 4.92
CA SER A 401 -16.26 -23.29 5.81
C SER A 401 -16.78 -22.02 5.12
N LYS A 402 -17.35 -21.10 5.90
CA LYS A 402 -17.76 -19.80 5.37
C LYS A 402 -16.59 -18.83 5.36
N PRO A 403 -16.23 -18.23 4.20
CA PRO A 403 -15.17 -17.23 4.16
C PRO A 403 -15.51 -16.02 5.05
N GLN A 404 -16.78 -15.64 5.11
CA GLN A 404 -17.28 -14.55 5.96
C GLN A 404 -16.98 -14.84 7.44
N ARG A 405 -17.40 -16.02 7.96
CA ARG A 405 -17.12 -16.42 9.34
C ARG A 405 -15.62 -16.51 9.63
N THR A 406 -14.84 -17.02 8.68
CA THR A 406 -13.37 -17.11 8.79
C THR A 406 -12.76 -15.72 9.05
N ILE A 407 -13.19 -14.72 8.27
CA ILE A 407 -12.69 -13.34 8.37
C ILE A 407 -13.17 -12.66 9.65
N GLU A 408 -14.46 -12.82 10.01
CA GLU A 408 -15.01 -12.28 11.26
C GLU A 408 -14.25 -12.82 12.47
N TYR A 409 -14.04 -14.13 12.53
CA TYR A 409 -13.37 -14.77 13.65
C TYR A 409 -11.89 -14.37 13.74
N ILE A 410 -11.20 -14.23 12.61
CA ILE A 410 -9.84 -13.65 12.62
C ILE A 410 -9.88 -12.21 13.15
N GLY A 411 -10.88 -11.41 12.76
CA GLY A 411 -11.10 -10.08 13.33
C GLY A 411 -11.35 -10.09 14.85
N GLU A 412 -12.03 -11.12 15.37
CA GLU A 412 -12.22 -11.33 16.82
C GLU A 412 -10.88 -11.66 17.51
N ILE A 413 -10.11 -12.63 16.99
CA ILE A 413 -8.82 -13.05 17.55
C ILE A 413 -7.82 -11.89 17.55
N THR A 414 -7.73 -11.13 16.46
CA THR A 414 -6.83 -9.97 16.32
C THR A 414 -7.38 -8.71 16.97
N GLN A 415 -8.60 -8.77 17.52
CA GLN A 415 -9.33 -7.63 18.06
C GLN A 415 -9.45 -6.47 17.05
N GLY A 416 -9.48 -6.77 15.75
CA GLY A 416 -9.49 -5.79 14.67
C GLY A 416 -8.25 -4.91 14.59
N ASP A 417 -7.15 -5.28 15.25
CA ASP A 417 -5.92 -4.47 15.34
C ASP A 417 -4.82 -4.90 14.34
N ALA A 418 -4.94 -6.10 13.74
CA ALA A 418 -3.96 -6.57 12.77
C ALA A 418 -3.90 -5.70 11.51
N VAL A 419 -2.72 -5.65 10.90
CA VAL A 419 -2.55 -5.20 9.52
C VAL A 419 -2.96 -6.34 8.60
N VAL A 420 -3.89 -6.06 7.69
CA VAL A 420 -4.50 -7.03 6.81
C VAL A 420 -4.11 -6.71 5.38
N THR A 421 -3.40 -7.64 4.74
CA THR A 421 -3.16 -7.58 3.31
C THR A 421 -4.12 -8.49 2.56
N THR A 422 -4.45 -8.13 1.32
CA THR A 422 -5.26 -9.00 0.48
C THR A 422 -4.72 -9.12 -0.93
N ASP A 423 -4.89 -10.29 -1.53
CA ASP A 423 -4.93 -10.42 -2.99
C ASP A 423 -6.26 -9.85 -3.54
N VAL A 424 -6.54 -10.14 -4.81
CA VAL A 424 -7.69 -9.60 -5.53
C VAL A 424 -8.67 -10.71 -5.90
N GLY A 425 -9.95 -10.49 -5.61
CA GLY A 425 -11.02 -11.45 -5.90
C GLY A 425 -12.18 -11.37 -4.90
N GLN A 426 -12.88 -12.48 -4.70
CA GLN A 426 -14.00 -12.52 -3.75
C GLN A 426 -13.54 -12.36 -2.29
N HIS A 427 -12.41 -12.99 -1.93
CA HIS A 427 -11.80 -12.88 -0.60
C HIS A 427 -11.49 -11.44 -0.23
N GLN A 428 -10.97 -10.64 -1.18
CA GLN A 428 -10.76 -9.20 -1.00
C GLN A 428 -12.03 -8.47 -0.57
N MET A 429 -13.16 -8.77 -1.22
CA MET A 429 -14.44 -8.14 -0.91
C MET A 429 -14.99 -8.63 0.42
N TRP A 430 -14.90 -9.92 0.72
CA TRP A 430 -15.32 -10.42 2.04
C TRP A 430 -14.46 -9.82 3.16
N VAL A 431 -13.15 -9.62 2.96
CA VAL A 431 -12.31 -8.92 3.94
C VAL A 431 -12.79 -7.49 4.13
N ALA A 432 -13.05 -6.76 3.04
CA ALA A 432 -13.58 -5.40 3.09
C ALA A 432 -14.96 -5.29 3.77
N GLN A 433 -15.79 -6.34 3.70
CA GLN A 433 -17.13 -6.38 4.28
C GLN A 433 -17.14 -6.79 5.76
N TYR A 434 -16.30 -7.76 6.14
CA TYR A 434 -16.42 -8.48 7.41
C TYR A 434 -15.26 -8.27 8.39
N TYR A 435 -14.10 -7.74 7.96
CA TYR A 435 -13.03 -7.43 8.89
C TYR A 435 -13.26 -6.07 9.58
N PRO A 436 -13.18 -5.98 10.92
CA PRO A 436 -13.55 -4.77 11.67
C PRO A 436 -12.39 -3.76 11.74
N PHE A 437 -12.06 -3.12 10.63
CA PHE A 437 -11.01 -2.09 10.56
C PHE A 437 -11.26 -0.91 11.52
N LYS A 438 -10.22 -0.45 12.21
CA LYS A 438 -10.30 0.60 13.23
C LYS A 438 -9.55 1.88 12.85
N ASN A 439 -8.44 1.76 12.14
CA ASN A 439 -7.48 2.85 11.92
C ASN A 439 -6.88 2.83 10.50
N HIS A 440 -6.17 3.90 10.13
CA HIS A 440 -5.40 3.97 8.87
C HIS A 440 -4.30 2.90 8.82
N GLY A 441 -3.88 2.57 7.60
CA GLY A 441 -2.76 1.64 7.36
C GLY A 441 -3.07 0.18 7.64
N GLN A 442 -4.24 -0.16 8.19
CA GLN A 442 -4.61 -1.54 8.47
C GLN A 442 -4.96 -2.34 7.22
N LEU A 443 -5.67 -1.74 6.24
CA LEU A 443 -5.98 -2.42 4.99
C LEU A 443 -4.90 -2.15 3.94
N VAL A 444 -4.23 -3.20 3.50
CA VAL A 444 -3.20 -3.18 2.46
C VAL A 444 -3.66 -4.05 1.28
N THR A 445 -4.33 -3.42 0.32
CA THR A 445 -4.87 -4.10 -0.86
C THR A 445 -4.55 -3.32 -2.12
N SER A 446 -4.40 -4.02 -3.25
CA SER A 446 -4.45 -3.42 -4.59
C SER A 446 -5.91 -3.15 -4.98
N GLY A 447 -6.30 -1.87 -5.03
CA GLY A 447 -7.66 -1.47 -5.37
C GLY A 447 -7.82 -0.98 -6.80
N GLY A 448 -6.98 -0.04 -7.22
CA GLY A 448 -7.08 0.67 -8.48
C GLY A 448 -6.71 -0.18 -9.69
N LEU A 449 -5.59 -0.91 -9.63
CA LEU A 449 -5.17 -1.82 -10.69
C LEU A 449 -5.74 -3.23 -10.51
N GLY A 450 -5.90 -3.68 -9.27
CA GLY A 450 -6.47 -4.99 -8.96
C GLY A 450 -5.50 -6.14 -9.28
N THR A 451 -4.26 -6.03 -8.80
CA THR A 451 -3.19 -7.00 -9.07
C THR A 451 -3.29 -8.25 -8.19
N MET A 452 -3.52 -9.41 -8.80
CA MET A 452 -3.37 -10.70 -8.12
C MET A 452 -1.88 -11.01 -7.87
N GLY A 453 -1.56 -11.64 -6.74
CA GLY A 453 -0.18 -11.89 -6.29
C GLY A 453 0.40 -10.75 -5.45
N PHE A 454 -0.40 -9.74 -5.11
CA PHE A 454 -0.03 -8.61 -4.27
C PHE A 454 0.07 -8.99 -2.78
N GLY A 455 -0.80 -9.89 -2.30
CA GLY A 455 -1.06 -10.10 -0.88
C GLY A 455 0.17 -10.52 -0.06
N ILE A 456 0.92 -11.54 -0.51
CA ILE A 456 2.09 -12.06 0.22
C ILE A 456 3.25 -11.05 0.22
N PRO A 457 3.72 -10.52 -0.93
CA PRO A 457 4.79 -9.53 -0.90
C PRO A 457 4.41 -8.26 -0.11
N ALA A 458 3.19 -7.75 -0.26
CA ALA A 458 2.75 -6.60 0.51
C ALA A 458 2.72 -6.88 2.02
N ALA A 459 2.42 -8.10 2.44
CA ALA A 459 2.48 -8.49 3.85
C ALA A 459 3.91 -8.44 4.40
N ILE A 460 4.90 -8.85 3.61
CA ILE A 460 6.32 -8.76 3.97
C ILE A 460 6.71 -7.31 4.25
N GLY A 461 6.38 -6.40 3.33
CA GLY A 461 6.63 -4.97 3.52
C GLY A 461 5.89 -4.38 4.72
N ALA A 462 4.64 -4.75 4.91
CA ALA A 462 3.83 -4.32 6.05
C ALA A 462 4.41 -4.79 7.39
N LYS A 463 4.88 -6.04 7.48
CA LYS A 463 5.50 -6.59 8.69
C LYS A 463 6.84 -5.93 9.00
N LEU A 464 7.62 -5.57 7.99
CA LEU A 464 8.86 -4.82 8.17
C LEU A 464 8.59 -3.38 8.64
N ALA A 465 7.50 -2.75 8.20
CA ALA A 465 7.08 -1.44 8.67
C ALA A 465 6.61 -1.43 10.13
N GLU A 466 5.91 -2.49 10.56
CA GLU A 466 5.36 -2.64 11.91
C GLU A 466 5.68 -4.04 12.48
N PRO A 467 6.93 -4.28 12.95
CA PRO A 467 7.39 -5.61 13.37
C PRO A 467 6.58 -6.22 14.51
N ASP A 468 6.00 -5.39 15.38
CA ASP A 468 5.24 -5.83 16.56
C ASP A 468 3.76 -6.12 16.26
N LYS A 469 3.24 -5.65 15.12
CA LYS A 469 1.84 -5.88 14.74
C LYS A 469 1.64 -7.29 14.20
N THR A 470 0.48 -7.88 14.49
CA THR A 470 0.03 -9.06 13.77
C THR A 470 -0.25 -8.67 12.31
N VAL A 471 0.28 -9.43 11.36
CA VAL A 471 0.03 -9.25 9.94
C VAL A 471 -0.67 -10.49 9.38
N VAL A 472 -1.82 -10.29 8.76
CA VAL A 472 -2.61 -11.36 8.15
C VAL A 472 -2.75 -11.10 6.65
N ALA A 473 -2.31 -12.04 5.82
CA ALA A 473 -2.45 -11.98 4.38
C ALA A 473 -3.59 -12.88 3.90
N PHE A 474 -4.74 -12.30 3.54
CA PHE A 474 -5.84 -13.06 2.94
C PHE A 474 -5.64 -13.17 1.43
N VAL A 475 -5.39 -14.38 0.96
CA VAL A 475 -5.14 -14.64 -0.45
C VAL A 475 -6.16 -15.61 -1.01
N GLY A 476 -6.47 -15.48 -2.30
CA GLY A 476 -7.20 -16.52 -3.03
C GLY A 476 -6.23 -17.58 -3.52
N ASP A 477 -6.70 -18.81 -3.72
CA ASP A 477 -5.89 -19.91 -4.25
C ASP A 477 -5.26 -19.61 -5.62
N GLY A 478 -5.91 -18.80 -6.45
CA GLY A 478 -5.34 -18.31 -7.71
C GLY A 478 -4.27 -17.23 -7.53
N GLY A 479 -4.45 -16.30 -6.58
CA GLY A 479 -3.51 -15.22 -6.30
C GLY A 479 -2.24 -15.72 -5.60
N PHE A 480 -2.41 -16.63 -4.63
CA PHE A 480 -1.33 -17.33 -3.96
C PHE A 480 -0.34 -17.96 -4.95
N GLN A 481 -0.83 -18.54 -6.03
CA GLN A 481 0.03 -19.19 -7.05
C GLN A 481 0.85 -18.21 -7.90
N MET A 482 0.59 -16.90 -7.84
CA MET A 482 1.34 -15.92 -8.64
C MET A 482 2.67 -15.50 -7.99
N THR A 483 2.73 -15.45 -6.66
CA THR A 483 3.88 -14.92 -5.92
C THR A 483 4.25 -15.74 -4.67
N ASN A 484 3.83 -17.00 -4.58
CA ASN A 484 4.15 -17.88 -3.44
C ASN A 484 5.65 -18.02 -3.13
N GLN A 485 6.54 -17.80 -4.12
CA GLN A 485 7.98 -17.91 -3.92
C GLN A 485 8.52 -16.89 -2.92
N GLU A 486 7.80 -15.77 -2.70
CA GLU A 486 8.20 -14.76 -1.72
C GLU A 486 8.08 -15.27 -0.27
N MET A 487 7.41 -16.40 -0.02
CA MET A 487 7.43 -17.06 1.29
C MET A 487 8.85 -17.42 1.75
N ALA A 488 9.81 -17.55 0.83
CA ALA A 488 11.22 -17.76 1.15
C ALA A 488 11.81 -16.65 2.05
N ILE A 489 11.21 -15.46 2.05
CA ILE A 489 11.65 -14.29 2.83
C ILE A 489 11.17 -14.39 4.28
N LEU A 490 10.07 -15.10 4.55
CA LEU A 490 9.47 -15.14 5.89
C LEU A 490 10.41 -15.78 6.90
N GLU A 491 11.01 -16.92 6.56
CA GLU A 491 11.98 -17.58 7.41
C GLU A 491 13.30 -16.79 7.48
N GLU A 492 13.77 -16.27 6.35
CA GLU A 492 15.06 -15.54 6.26
C GLU A 492 15.09 -14.32 7.19
N TYR A 493 13.97 -13.59 7.31
CA TYR A 493 13.87 -12.40 8.15
C TYR A 493 13.00 -12.61 9.40
N ASN A 494 12.66 -13.87 9.73
CA ASN A 494 11.83 -14.24 10.88
C ASN A 494 10.51 -13.43 10.96
N LEU A 495 9.82 -13.31 9.84
CA LEU A 495 8.59 -12.54 9.70
C LEU A 495 7.39 -13.40 10.07
N ASP A 496 6.84 -13.17 11.26
CA ASP A 496 5.59 -13.81 11.68
C ASP A 496 4.38 -13.22 10.93
N ILE A 497 4.08 -13.80 9.78
CA ILE A 497 2.94 -13.47 8.92
C ILE A 497 2.00 -14.67 8.85
N LYS A 498 0.70 -14.42 9.06
CA LYS A 498 -0.35 -15.44 8.94
C LYS A 498 -0.96 -15.34 7.53
N ILE A 499 -0.61 -16.27 6.64
CA ILE A 499 -1.16 -16.35 5.29
C ILE A 499 -2.42 -17.22 5.33
N VAL A 500 -3.57 -16.64 5.00
CA VAL A 500 -4.86 -17.32 4.97
C VAL A 500 -5.30 -17.47 3.53
N ILE A 501 -5.23 -18.68 2.98
CA ILE A 501 -5.78 -19.00 1.67
C ILE A 501 -7.28 -19.25 1.82
N ILE A 502 -8.09 -18.39 1.21
CA ILE A 502 -9.52 -18.62 1.01
C ILE A 502 -9.67 -19.45 -0.27
N ASN A 503 -9.62 -20.78 -0.11
CA ASN A 503 -9.48 -21.72 -1.21
C ASN A 503 -10.84 -22.24 -1.66
N ASN A 504 -11.24 -21.84 -2.87
CA ASN A 504 -12.50 -22.27 -3.48
C ASN A 504 -12.31 -23.07 -4.77
N GLY A 505 -11.05 -23.39 -5.13
CA GLY A 505 -10.72 -24.16 -6.35
C GLY A 505 -10.98 -23.41 -7.65
N THR A 506 -11.19 -22.09 -7.61
CA THR A 506 -11.64 -21.30 -8.77
C THR A 506 -11.08 -19.88 -8.76
N LEU A 507 -11.10 -19.22 -9.93
CA LEU A 507 -11.02 -17.77 -10.01
C LEU A 507 -12.40 -17.20 -9.67
N GLY A 508 -12.75 -17.25 -8.37
CA GLY A 508 -14.12 -17.06 -7.87
C GLY A 508 -14.84 -15.80 -8.37
N MET A 509 -14.14 -14.66 -8.43
CA MET A 509 -14.73 -13.41 -8.93
C MET A 509 -15.10 -13.55 -10.41
N VAL A 510 -14.19 -14.04 -11.26
CA VAL A 510 -14.46 -14.29 -12.69
C VAL A 510 -15.59 -15.32 -12.86
N LYS A 511 -15.58 -16.37 -12.04
CA LYS A 511 -16.60 -17.41 -12.08
C LYS A 511 -17.99 -16.90 -11.69
N GLN A 512 -18.11 -16.04 -10.68
CA GLN A 512 -19.37 -15.40 -10.29
C GLN A 512 -19.95 -14.59 -11.46
N TRP A 513 -19.12 -13.84 -12.18
CA TRP A 513 -19.53 -13.10 -13.38
C TRP A 513 -19.97 -14.03 -14.52
N GLN A 514 -19.27 -15.16 -14.72
CA GLN A 514 -19.64 -16.16 -15.72
C GLN A 514 -20.97 -16.87 -15.39
N ASP A 515 -21.23 -17.15 -14.11
CA ASP A 515 -22.50 -17.71 -13.64
C ASP A 515 -23.65 -16.74 -13.95
N LYS A 516 -23.48 -15.46 -13.59
CA LYS A 516 -24.53 -14.45 -13.66
C LYS A 516 -24.82 -13.93 -15.07
N PHE A 517 -23.78 -13.65 -15.87
CA PHE A 517 -23.91 -12.92 -17.12
C PHE A 517 -23.59 -13.74 -18.38
N PHE A 518 -23.01 -14.95 -18.23
CA PHE A 518 -22.54 -15.75 -19.37
C PHE A 518 -23.05 -17.19 -19.37
N ASN A 519 -24.29 -17.41 -18.92
CA ASN A 519 -24.98 -18.70 -18.96
C ASN A 519 -24.17 -19.84 -18.32
N LYS A 520 -23.45 -19.57 -17.22
CA LYS A 520 -22.64 -20.56 -16.50
C LYS A 520 -21.55 -21.21 -17.35
N ARG A 521 -21.06 -20.51 -18.38
CA ARG A 521 -19.94 -20.96 -19.21
C ARG A 521 -18.62 -20.66 -18.49
N PHE A 522 -18.22 -21.57 -17.61
CA PHE A 522 -17.01 -21.45 -16.81
C PHE A 522 -15.74 -21.65 -17.63
N SER A 523 -15.34 -20.63 -18.39
CA SER A 523 -14.16 -20.67 -19.26
C SER A 523 -12.91 -20.33 -18.45
N HIS A 524 -12.06 -21.35 -18.20
CA HIS A 524 -10.72 -21.21 -17.58
C HIS A 524 -10.72 -20.50 -16.22
N SER A 525 -11.82 -20.62 -15.48
CA SER A 525 -12.01 -20.04 -14.15
C SER A 525 -12.13 -21.10 -13.06
N VAL A 526 -12.00 -22.38 -13.41
CA VAL A 526 -12.04 -23.53 -12.49
C VAL A 526 -10.74 -24.28 -12.62
N PHE A 527 -10.09 -24.57 -11.51
CA PHE A 527 -8.86 -25.36 -11.51
C PHE A 527 -9.21 -26.85 -11.58
N ASN A 528 -8.64 -27.56 -12.56
CA ASN A 528 -8.81 -29.02 -12.66
C ASN A 528 -7.93 -29.79 -11.66
N GLY A 529 -6.99 -29.10 -11.03
CA GLY A 529 -6.10 -29.58 -9.98
C GLY A 529 -5.31 -28.39 -9.42
N GLN A 530 -4.95 -28.48 -8.15
CA GLN A 530 -4.13 -27.50 -7.45
C GLN A 530 -2.90 -28.21 -6.87
N PRO A 531 -1.77 -27.50 -6.68
CA PRO A 531 -0.67 -28.06 -5.91
C PRO A 531 -1.09 -28.27 -4.46
N ASP A 532 -0.36 -29.13 -3.76
CA ASP A 532 -0.49 -29.28 -2.31
C ASP A 532 0.14 -28.05 -1.64
N PHE A 533 -0.70 -27.08 -1.27
CA PHE A 533 -0.24 -25.82 -0.72
C PHE A 533 0.49 -25.99 0.61
N LEU A 534 0.12 -26.98 1.43
CA LEU A 534 0.81 -27.23 2.69
C LEU A 534 2.22 -27.73 2.47
N LYS A 535 2.43 -28.68 1.55
CA LYS A 535 3.79 -29.12 1.17
C LYS A 535 4.61 -28.01 0.54
N LEU A 536 3.97 -27.07 -0.17
CA LEU A 536 4.67 -25.90 -0.67
C LEU A 536 5.11 -24.99 0.48
N GLY A 537 4.25 -24.74 1.47
CA GLY A 537 4.60 -24.03 2.69
C GLY A 537 5.77 -24.71 3.43
N GLU A 538 5.69 -26.03 3.62
CA GLU A 538 6.77 -26.82 4.23
C GLU A 538 8.11 -26.67 3.48
N ALA A 539 8.08 -26.60 2.14
CA ALA A 539 9.29 -26.38 1.33
C ALA A 539 9.96 -25.01 1.59
N TYR A 540 9.22 -24.04 2.13
CA TYR A 540 9.72 -22.73 2.57
C TYR A 540 9.84 -22.60 4.09
N ASN A 541 9.72 -23.71 4.84
CA ASN A 541 9.68 -23.74 6.31
C ASN A 541 8.50 -22.98 6.95
N VAL A 542 7.42 -22.75 6.19
CA VAL A 542 6.19 -22.13 6.71
C VAL A 542 5.23 -23.22 7.17
N LYS A 543 4.77 -23.15 8.42
CA LYS A 543 3.93 -24.20 8.99
C LYS A 543 2.52 -24.20 8.38
N GLY A 544 2.10 -25.35 7.87
CA GLY A 544 0.79 -25.54 7.26
C GLY A 544 -0.33 -25.92 8.23
N PHE A 545 -1.51 -25.33 8.04
CA PHE A 545 -2.76 -25.66 8.73
C PHE A 545 -3.87 -25.84 7.68
N LEU A 546 -4.51 -27.00 7.66
CA LEU A 546 -5.66 -27.27 6.79
C LEU A 546 -6.96 -27.13 7.58
N ILE A 547 -7.92 -26.41 7.01
CA ILE A 547 -9.29 -26.31 7.51
C ILE A 547 -10.24 -26.76 6.39
N ASP A 548 -10.64 -28.03 6.45
CA ASP A 548 -11.57 -28.64 5.49
C ASP A 548 -12.86 -29.18 6.14
N ASP A 549 -13.05 -28.90 7.43
CA ASP A 549 -14.27 -29.19 8.19
C ASP A 549 -14.69 -27.94 8.97
N PRO A 550 -15.89 -27.38 8.71
CA PRO A 550 -16.38 -26.17 9.37
C PRO A 550 -16.44 -26.30 10.90
N ALA A 551 -16.66 -27.51 11.43
CA ALA A 551 -16.72 -27.73 12.87
C ALA A 551 -15.39 -27.45 13.59
N HIS A 552 -14.27 -27.46 12.86
CA HIS A 552 -12.93 -27.22 13.39
C HIS A 552 -12.36 -25.85 13.00
N LEU A 553 -13.13 -25.00 12.31
CA LEU A 553 -12.66 -23.70 11.79
C LEU A 553 -12.01 -22.85 12.88
N GLU A 554 -12.75 -22.56 13.95
CA GLU A 554 -12.29 -21.67 15.02
C GLU A 554 -11.09 -22.27 15.78
N GLN A 555 -11.18 -23.56 16.16
CA GLN A 555 -10.09 -24.25 16.83
C GLN A 555 -8.78 -24.22 16.02
N LYS A 556 -8.86 -24.47 14.71
CA LYS A 556 -7.68 -24.50 13.83
C LYS A 556 -7.10 -23.11 13.61
N LEU A 557 -7.94 -22.08 13.56
CA LEU A 557 -7.48 -20.70 13.54
C LEU A 557 -6.76 -20.34 14.85
N ASP A 558 -7.31 -20.71 16.01
CA ASP A 558 -6.62 -20.53 17.30
C ASP A 558 -5.24 -21.21 17.31
N GLU A 559 -5.16 -22.48 16.86
CA GLU A 559 -3.89 -23.22 16.76
C GLU A 559 -2.87 -22.50 15.85
N ALA A 560 -3.31 -21.93 14.73
CA ALA A 560 -2.45 -21.24 13.78
C ALA A 560 -1.99 -19.87 14.26
N PHE A 561 -2.84 -19.13 14.97
CA PHE A 561 -2.49 -17.83 15.54
C PHE A 561 -1.64 -17.94 16.82
N GLN A 562 -1.74 -19.06 17.55
CA GLN A 562 -0.85 -19.36 18.69
C GLN A 562 0.53 -19.88 18.27
N HIS A 563 0.70 -20.27 17.00
CA HIS A 563 2.01 -20.66 16.49
C HIS A 563 2.95 -19.46 16.43
N ASP A 564 4.09 -19.57 17.10
CA ASP A 564 5.20 -18.62 16.98
C ASP A 564 5.91 -18.82 15.62
N GLY A 565 5.84 -17.81 14.76
CA GLY A 565 6.37 -17.84 13.39
C GLY A 565 5.29 -17.92 12.28
N PRO A 566 5.72 -17.84 11.01
CA PRO A 566 4.83 -17.74 9.87
C PRO A 566 3.95 -18.99 9.72
N ALA A 567 2.69 -18.77 9.35
CA ALA A 567 1.70 -19.83 9.19
C ALA A 567 1.01 -19.74 7.82
N LEU A 568 0.80 -20.89 7.17
CA LEU A 568 0.01 -21.04 5.96
C LEU A 568 -1.28 -21.79 6.29
N ILE A 569 -2.41 -21.10 6.23
CA ILE A 569 -3.72 -21.58 6.64
C ILE A 569 -4.59 -21.76 5.39
N ASP A 570 -4.80 -23.00 4.95
CA ASP A 570 -5.65 -23.33 3.81
C ASP A 570 -7.09 -23.59 4.26
N VAL A 571 -7.97 -22.63 4.01
CA VAL A 571 -9.40 -22.71 4.36
C VAL A 571 -10.21 -23.09 3.15
N ARG A 572 -10.73 -24.32 3.14
CA ARG A 572 -11.57 -24.82 2.05
C ARG A 572 -12.99 -24.31 2.18
N ILE A 573 -13.42 -23.55 1.18
CA ILE A 573 -14.75 -22.96 1.11
C ILE A 573 -15.52 -23.48 -0.11
N SER A 574 -16.80 -23.15 -0.17
CA SER A 574 -17.66 -23.53 -1.30
C SER A 574 -17.20 -22.87 -2.61
N PRO A 575 -17.12 -23.62 -3.74
CA PRO A 575 -16.73 -23.08 -5.05
C PRO A 575 -17.80 -22.17 -5.68
N ILE A 576 -18.96 -22.02 -5.04
CA ILE A 576 -20.11 -21.25 -5.57
C ILE A 576 -20.57 -20.15 -4.61
N GLU A 577 -19.84 -19.88 -3.53
CA GLU A 577 -20.18 -18.80 -2.59
C GLU A 577 -20.09 -17.44 -3.33
N PRO A 578 -21.16 -16.63 -3.37
CA PRO A 578 -21.13 -15.33 -4.02
C PRO A 578 -20.66 -14.23 -3.07
N VAL A 579 -20.10 -13.16 -3.62
CA VAL A 579 -20.00 -11.87 -2.91
C VAL A 579 -21.31 -11.12 -3.11
N ASN A 580 -22.01 -10.90 -1.99
CA ASN A 580 -23.24 -10.12 -1.93
C ASN A 580 -23.14 -9.05 -0.84
N PRO A 581 -23.93 -7.97 -0.94
CA PRO A 581 -24.75 -7.61 -2.09
C PRO A 581 -23.91 -7.14 -3.29
N MET A 582 -24.56 -6.88 -4.42
CA MET A 582 -23.89 -6.47 -5.66
C MET A 582 -24.69 -5.41 -6.43
N VAL A 583 -24.07 -4.30 -6.82
CA VAL A 583 -24.54 -3.42 -7.91
C VAL A 583 -23.92 -3.91 -9.21
N PRO A 584 -24.71 -4.40 -10.19
CA PRO A 584 -24.16 -4.79 -11.49
C PRO A 584 -23.47 -3.62 -12.21
N SER A 585 -22.41 -3.88 -12.98
CA SER A 585 -21.72 -2.82 -13.74
C SER A 585 -22.68 -2.04 -14.64
N GLY A 586 -22.53 -0.71 -14.65
CA GLY A 586 -23.37 0.20 -15.43
C GLY A 586 -24.75 0.47 -14.81
N LYS A 587 -25.06 -0.10 -13.64
CA LYS A 587 -26.29 0.18 -12.89
C LYS A 587 -26.07 1.25 -11.83
N ALA A 588 -27.15 1.93 -11.44
CA ALA A 588 -27.09 2.92 -10.38
C ALA A 588 -26.98 2.25 -9.00
N ASN A 589 -26.44 2.96 -8.00
CA ASN A 589 -26.20 2.40 -6.67
C ASN A 589 -27.46 1.85 -5.99
N TYR A 590 -28.65 2.33 -6.34
CA TYR A 590 -29.92 1.82 -5.79
C TYR A 590 -30.40 0.50 -6.42
N GLU A 591 -29.84 0.09 -7.56
CA GLU A 591 -30.19 -1.16 -8.25
C GLU A 591 -29.40 -2.35 -7.70
N MET A 592 -29.35 -2.49 -6.37
CA MET A 592 -28.63 -3.57 -5.70
C MET A 592 -29.35 -4.92 -5.83
N GLU A 593 -28.57 -5.98 -5.97
CA GLU A 593 -29.01 -7.37 -5.96
C GLU A 593 -28.34 -8.15 -4.83
N GLY A 594 -28.90 -9.32 -4.47
CA GLY A 594 -28.32 -10.18 -3.42
C GLY A 594 -28.53 -9.66 -2.00
N LEU A 595 -29.56 -8.84 -1.79
CA LEU A 595 -30.04 -8.40 -0.48
C LEU A 595 -30.76 -9.54 0.27
N LEU A 596 -30.93 -9.40 1.58
CA LEU A 596 -31.45 -10.42 2.51
C LEU A 596 -32.90 -10.82 2.27
#